data_AF-A0A955NA27-F1
#
_entry.id   AF-A0A955NA27-F1
#
_cell.length_a   1.000
_cell.length_b   1.000
_cell.length_c   1.000
_cell.angle_alpha   90.00
_cell.angle_beta   90.00
_cell.angle_gamma   90.00
#
_symmetry.space_group_name_H-M   'P 1'
#
loop_
_entity.id
_entity.type
_entity.pdbx_description
1 polymer ?
#
loop_
_entity_poly.entity_id
_entity_poly.type
_entity_poly.pdbx_seq_one_letter_code
_entity_poly.pdbx_strand_id
1 'polypeptide(L)'
;GTESPTTTAETTTGSRKAVVLVVNMNNAPYAQTNVKAYDSSTVTKVGSEMFSFDQYSVNSVYQEASLGQVAFSGNPSTDVFVVWIPYDNTCAYRTMSSQADSLAPVNLSAYQHRVYLLPPSPISGCTWLARGEVGNYGSTIVRKSWSTRVDANAFAHELGHNLGWHHAATDANNDGIYESEYGDNSDLMGSCCSKRKVNSVHVDQIGWYAAQALQVKVTTKGQYTLAPLGTAPGVSSFPQILKITPATGRTYYLSYRQKTGQDSGMSSTYTQGLNIHRGVETDRWSYLVKVLKSDFSDPHFYQFHDSDNHLTISQIENNANYVRVDINFDSSCLLHAPQIALTPTEHIISAVGQVESYTLGVTNQDLIGCADSQFNVTLNAIVDGNGASVSGLTGTIQNSMLSLKPGESGTTTLSLQMGSVQDGPYTVKVKVTDTDSKDTVHVASATAAVRIDTTLPEPPSNLAAVLSTSKGKAAVMLTWNPASDGAQGSGVVSYLVYRNGTALGSSPDLNFQDTGFSQTIANDYQVYAVDAVGHVSKTPGTVEFTYSGGNDTSTGGKGNGNGRGKK
;
A
#
# COMPACT_ATOMS: atom_id res chain seq x y z
N GLY A 1 -17.04 9.51 9.12
CA GLY A 1 -15.89 10.43 8.97
C GLY A 1 -14.98 9.81 7.96
N THR A 2 -14.84 10.43 6.80
CA THR A 2 -13.98 9.96 5.70
C THR A 2 -12.56 10.47 5.96
N GLU A 3 -11.72 9.62 6.52
CA GLU A 3 -10.28 9.89 6.63
C GLU A 3 -9.61 9.65 5.27
N SER A 4 -8.86 10.66 4.82
CA SER A 4 -7.98 10.61 3.65
C SER A 4 -6.92 9.52 3.79
N PRO A 5 -6.58 8.76 2.74
CA PRO A 5 -5.48 7.82 2.78
C PRO A 5 -4.17 8.58 2.55
N THR A 6 -3.51 9.00 3.62
CA THR A 6 -2.08 9.32 3.61
C THR A 6 -1.34 8.41 4.58
N THR A 7 -1.01 7.21 4.10
CA THR A 7 0.09 6.39 4.61
C THR A 7 0.44 5.39 3.52
N THR A 8 1.72 5.28 3.17
CA THR A 8 2.29 4.11 2.47
C THR A 8 1.59 2.83 2.93
N ALA A 9 0.93 2.12 2.01
CA ALA A 9 0.24 0.87 2.32
C ALA A 9 1.24 -0.10 2.96
N GLU A 10 1.03 -0.45 4.22
CA GLU A 10 1.85 -1.47 4.88
C GLU A 10 1.69 -2.79 4.10
N THR A 11 2.80 -3.49 3.86
CA THR A 11 2.76 -4.80 3.20
C THR A 11 1.87 -5.72 4.02
N THR A 12 0.87 -6.37 3.40
CA THR A 12 -0.05 -7.33 4.04
C THR A 12 0.60 -8.67 4.39
N THR A 13 1.93 -8.76 4.25
CA THR A 13 2.80 -9.88 4.58
C THR A 13 3.52 -9.64 5.92
N GLY A 14 4.24 -10.64 6.44
CA GLY A 14 5.00 -10.57 7.68
C GLY A 14 4.25 -11.07 8.92
N SER A 15 4.93 -10.94 10.06
CA SER A 15 4.43 -11.31 11.38
C SER A 15 3.41 -10.26 11.87
N ARG A 16 2.22 -10.75 12.24
CA ARG A 16 1.08 -10.00 12.77
C ARG A 16 0.96 -10.27 14.26
N LYS A 17 1.48 -9.38 15.10
CA LYS A 17 1.49 -9.61 16.54
C LYS A 17 0.10 -9.39 17.13
N ALA A 18 -0.48 -10.44 17.72
CA ALA A 18 -1.79 -10.39 18.36
C ALA A 18 -1.69 -10.67 19.86
N VAL A 19 -2.58 -10.07 20.64
CA VAL A 19 -2.78 -10.36 22.06
C VAL A 19 -4.22 -10.78 22.29
N VAL A 20 -4.43 -11.75 23.19
CA VAL A 20 -5.78 -12.11 23.65
C VAL A 20 -5.98 -11.67 25.09
N LEU A 21 -7.00 -10.86 25.33
CA LEU A 21 -7.48 -10.52 26.67
C LEU A 21 -8.71 -11.39 26.99
N VAL A 22 -8.52 -12.33 27.90
CA VAL A 22 -9.58 -13.18 28.47
C VAL A 22 -10.29 -12.36 29.55
N VAL A 23 -11.52 -11.94 29.25
CA VAL A 23 -12.27 -11.00 30.09
C VAL A 23 -13.11 -11.78 31.09
N ASN A 24 -12.82 -11.59 32.37
CA ASN A 24 -13.63 -12.05 33.51
C ASN A 24 -14.29 -10.85 34.21
N MET A 25 -15.30 -11.11 35.04
CA MET A 25 -16.04 -10.08 35.77
C MET A 25 -15.93 -10.24 37.28
N ASN A 26 -15.75 -9.13 37.98
CA ASN A 26 -15.80 -9.07 39.44
C ASN A 26 -17.24 -9.12 39.95
N ASN A 27 -17.47 -9.80 41.08
CA ASN A 27 -18.73 -9.76 41.84
C ASN A 27 -20.00 -10.11 41.04
N ALA A 28 -19.90 -10.97 40.02
CA ALA A 28 -21.07 -11.44 39.29
C ALA A 28 -22.03 -12.18 40.26
N PRO A 29 -23.33 -11.86 40.29
CA PRO A 29 -24.28 -12.50 41.20
C PRO A 29 -24.43 -13.98 40.84
N TYR A 30 -23.72 -14.82 41.59
CA TYR A 30 -23.51 -16.25 41.35
C TYR A 30 -24.81 -17.08 41.29
N ALA A 31 -25.93 -16.53 41.79
CA ALA A 31 -27.22 -17.22 41.87
C ALA A 31 -28.14 -17.02 40.64
N GLN A 32 -27.83 -16.11 39.70
CA GLN A 32 -28.75 -15.80 38.60
C GLN A 32 -28.21 -16.02 37.18
N THR A 33 -26.90 -16.18 36.97
CA THR A 33 -26.36 -16.10 35.59
C THR A 33 -25.62 -17.33 35.06
N ASN A 34 -25.31 -18.39 35.82
CA ASN A 34 -24.48 -19.52 35.34
C ASN A 34 -23.13 -19.12 34.68
N VAL A 35 -22.69 -17.86 34.81
CA VAL A 35 -21.46 -17.35 34.19
C VAL A 35 -20.27 -17.84 35.02
N LYS A 36 -19.58 -18.88 34.54
CA LYS A 36 -18.30 -19.29 35.10
C LYS A 36 -17.19 -18.38 34.56
N ALA A 37 -16.34 -17.88 35.46
CA ALA A 37 -15.10 -17.22 35.07
C ALA A 37 -14.21 -18.21 34.30
N TYR A 38 -13.50 -17.69 33.30
CA TYR A 38 -12.46 -18.45 32.61
C TYR A 38 -11.28 -18.69 33.55
N ASP A 39 -10.79 -19.92 33.55
CA ASP A 39 -9.67 -20.38 34.36
C ASP A 39 -8.39 -20.54 33.53
N SER A 40 -7.33 -21.04 34.18
CA SER A 40 -6.04 -21.29 33.52
C SER A 40 -6.12 -22.31 32.39
N SER A 41 -7.07 -23.25 32.42
CA SER A 41 -7.27 -24.21 31.33
C SER A 41 -7.79 -23.52 30.06
N THR A 42 -8.65 -22.51 30.23
CA THR A 42 -9.14 -21.68 29.13
C THR A 42 -8.01 -20.86 28.51
N VAL A 43 -7.16 -20.24 29.34
CA VAL A 43 -6.00 -19.46 28.86
C VAL A 43 -5.07 -20.32 28.00
N THR A 44 -4.73 -21.53 28.48
CA THR A 44 -3.90 -22.48 27.71
C THR A 44 -4.56 -22.87 26.39
N LYS A 45 -5.87 -23.14 26.41
CA LYS A 45 -6.62 -23.51 25.21
C LYS A 45 -6.63 -22.37 24.18
N VAL A 46 -6.90 -21.14 24.61
CA VAL A 46 -6.86 -19.93 23.76
C VAL A 46 -5.47 -19.73 23.16
N GLY A 47 -4.41 -19.87 23.96
CA GLY A 47 -3.04 -19.78 23.47
C GLY A 47 -2.73 -20.79 22.37
N SER A 48 -3.21 -22.04 22.53
CA SER A 48 -3.07 -23.07 21.49
C SER A 48 -3.85 -22.72 20.23
N GLU A 49 -5.13 -22.38 20.36
CA GLU A 49 -6.00 -22.06 19.22
C GLU A 49 -5.58 -20.81 18.43
N MET A 50 -4.86 -19.87 19.06
CA MET A 50 -4.37 -18.67 18.39
C MET A 50 -3.00 -18.86 17.76
N PHE A 51 -2.05 -19.40 18.51
CA PHE A 51 -0.63 -19.20 18.23
C PHE A 51 0.16 -20.47 17.97
N SER A 52 -0.39 -21.65 18.22
CA SER A 52 0.34 -22.91 18.00
C SER A 52 0.61 -23.16 16.51
N PHE A 53 1.45 -24.15 16.22
CA PHE A 53 1.61 -24.71 14.87
C PHE A 53 0.79 -25.99 14.68
N ASP A 54 -0.20 -26.25 15.56
CA ASP A 54 -1.06 -27.41 15.40
C ASP A 54 -1.95 -27.30 14.14
N GLN A 55 -2.62 -28.40 13.83
CA GLN A 55 -3.40 -28.55 12.60
C GLN A 55 -4.56 -27.54 12.47
N TYR A 56 -4.90 -26.74 13.49
CA TYR A 56 -5.94 -25.71 13.38
C TYR A 56 -5.85 -24.59 14.43
N SER A 57 -4.77 -23.85 14.36
CA SER A 57 -4.68 -22.55 15.02
C SER A 57 -4.96 -21.44 14.02
N VAL A 58 -5.30 -20.25 14.52
CA VAL A 58 -5.36 -19.04 13.68
C VAL A 58 -4.06 -18.90 12.88
N ASN A 59 -2.91 -19.03 13.54
CA ASN A 59 -1.61 -18.95 12.87
C ASN A 59 -1.46 -19.98 11.74
N SER A 60 -1.84 -21.25 11.95
CA SER A 60 -1.69 -22.27 10.90
C SER A 60 -2.64 -22.07 9.72
N VAL A 61 -3.85 -21.55 9.95
CA VAL A 61 -4.79 -21.18 8.88
C VAL A 61 -4.21 -20.08 7.98
N TYR A 62 -3.71 -19.00 8.57
CA TYR A 62 -3.15 -17.88 7.82
C TYR A 62 -1.82 -18.23 7.13
N GLN A 63 -0.97 -19.03 7.77
CA GLN A 63 0.28 -19.49 7.15
C GLN A 63 0.02 -20.35 5.92
N GLU A 64 -0.93 -21.29 5.99
CA GLU A 64 -1.25 -22.14 4.84
C GLU A 64 -1.95 -21.33 3.72
N ALA A 65 -2.90 -20.47 4.07
CA ALA A 65 -3.63 -19.63 3.11
C ALA A 65 -2.75 -18.60 2.40
N SER A 66 -1.71 -18.10 3.07
CA SER A 66 -0.80 -17.09 2.53
C SER A 66 0.49 -17.67 1.93
N LEU A 67 0.63 -19.01 1.90
CA LEU A 67 1.84 -19.71 1.48
C LEU A 67 3.10 -19.26 2.27
N GLY A 68 2.96 -19.08 3.57
CA GLY A 68 4.06 -18.70 4.46
C GLY A 68 4.26 -17.19 4.62
N GLN A 69 3.48 -16.36 3.93
CA GLN A 69 3.69 -14.91 3.92
C GLN A 69 3.15 -14.20 5.16
N VAL A 70 2.16 -14.76 5.85
CA VAL A 70 1.51 -14.16 7.01
C VAL A 70 1.49 -15.12 8.18
N ALA A 71 1.93 -14.61 9.33
CA ALA A 71 1.89 -15.34 10.60
C ALA A 71 1.15 -14.49 11.64
N PHE A 72 0.06 -14.99 12.23
CA PHE A 72 -0.47 -14.39 13.47
C PHE A 72 0.36 -14.89 14.64
N SER A 73 1.51 -14.29 14.82
CA SER A 73 2.51 -14.73 15.80
C SER A 73 2.22 -14.17 17.18
N GLY A 74 2.32 -15.04 18.17
CA GLY A 74 2.33 -14.72 19.59
C GLY A 74 2.90 -15.91 20.35
N ASN A 75 3.22 -15.72 21.62
CA ASN A 75 3.58 -16.80 22.51
C ASN A 75 2.30 -17.34 23.19
N PRO A 76 1.95 -18.62 22.98
CA PRO A 76 0.76 -19.25 23.60
C PRO A 76 0.65 -19.06 25.12
N SER A 77 1.77 -18.87 25.81
CA SER A 77 1.83 -18.73 27.27
C SER A 77 1.99 -17.31 27.77
N THR A 78 2.37 -16.34 26.92
CA THR A 78 2.69 -14.97 27.37
C THR A 78 1.98 -13.87 26.59
N ASP A 79 1.18 -14.19 25.58
CA ASP A 79 0.35 -13.23 24.83
C ASP A 79 -1.15 -13.45 25.04
N VAL A 80 -1.52 -14.23 26.08
CA VAL A 80 -2.89 -14.43 26.55
C VAL A 80 -2.98 -14.01 28.01
N PHE A 81 -3.79 -12.99 28.31
CA PHE A 81 -3.88 -12.40 29.64
C PHE A 81 -5.32 -12.42 30.17
N VAL A 82 -5.49 -12.76 31.44
CA VAL A 82 -6.78 -12.63 32.13
C VAL A 82 -6.90 -11.23 32.71
N VAL A 83 -8.02 -10.57 32.41
CA VAL A 83 -8.37 -9.26 32.97
C VAL A 83 -9.71 -9.32 33.68
N TRP A 84 -9.86 -8.58 34.77
CA TRP A 84 -11.05 -8.60 35.63
C TRP A 84 -11.75 -7.24 35.58
N ILE A 85 -12.80 -7.13 34.78
CA ILE A 85 -13.58 -5.91 34.64
C ILE A 85 -14.71 -5.84 35.68
N PRO A 86 -15.31 -4.65 35.93
CA PRO A 86 -16.57 -4.55 36.66
C PRO A 86 -17.67 -5.40 36.00
N TYR A 87 -18.64 -5.87 36.81
CA TYR A 87 -19.78 -6.63 36.31
C TYR A 87 -20.60 -5.82 35.28
N ASP A 88 -20.87 -6.43 34.12
CA ASP A 88 -21.70 -5.87 33.04
C ASP A 88 -22.47 -7.01 32.36
N ASN A 89 -23.81 -6.95 32.34
CA ASN A 89 -24.66 -7.96 31.73
C ASN A 89 -25.38 -7.48 30.45
N THR A 90 -24.96 -6.35 29.89
CA THR A 90 -25.66 -5.63 28.80
C THR A 90 -25.06 -5.83 27.41
N CYS A 91 -23.99 -6.62 27.30
CA CYS A 91 -23.23 -6.82 26.07
C CYS A 91 -22.65 -5.51 25.50
N ALA A 92 -22.28 -4.56 26.36
CA ALA A 92 -21.54 -3.36 25.94
C ALA A 92 -20.08 -3.71 25.60
N TYR A 93 -19.87 -4.59 24.62
CA TYR A 93 -18.58 -5.19 24.27
C TYR A 93 -17.47 -4.16 24.00
N ARG A 94 -17.83 -2.98 23.48
CA ARG A 94 -16.90 -1.85 23.31
C ARG A 94 -16.45 -1.29 24.66
N THR A 95 -17.38 -0.99 25.56
CA THR A 95 -17.08 -0.54 26.93
C THR A 95 -16.27 -1.59 27.68
N MET A 96 -16.67 -2.86 27.62
CA MET A 96 -15.95 -3.97 28.23
C MET A 96 -14.51 -4.06 27.72
N SER A 97 -14.30 -3.94 26.41
CA SER A 97 -12.95 -3.96 25.82
C SER A 97 -12.10 -2.74 26.19
N SER A 98 -12.69 -1.56 26.35
CA SER A 98 -11.97 -0.37 26.84
C SER A 98 -11.56 -0.54 28.31
N GLN A 99 -12.39 -1.17 29.13
CA GLN A 99 -12.03 -1.51 30.50
C GLN A 99 -10.93 -2.57 30.54
N ALA A 100 -11.05 -3.63 29.73
CA ALA A 100 -10.01 -4.64 29.56
C ALA A 100 -8.67 -4.02 29.13
N ASP A 101 -8.69 -3.06 28.19
CA ASP A 101 -7.49 -2.34 27.77
C ASP A 101 -6.82 -1.58 28.93
N SER A 102 -7.62 -0.91 29.77
CA SER A 102 -7.10 -0.16 30.93
C SER A 102 -6.52 -1.03 32.04
N LEU A 103 -6.88 -2.32 32.06
CA LEU A 103 -6.48 -3.31 33.06
C LEU A 103 -5.46 -4.31 32.52
N ALA A 104 -5.07 -4.20 31.25
CA ALA A 104 -4.14 -5.13 30.62
C ALA A 104 -2.76 -5.04 31.30
N PRO A 105 -2.15 -6.17 31.69
CA PRO A 105 -0.85 -6.18 32.37
C PRO A 105 0.34 -6.03 31.39
N VAL A 106 0.09 -5.58 30.17
CA VAL A 106 1.06 -5.53 29.08
C VAL A 106 0.91 -4.24 28.28
N ASN A 107 2.00 -3.77 27.66
CA ASN A 107 1.92 -2.65 26.73
C ASN A 107 1.19 -3.05 25.44
N LEU A 108 -0.09 -2.66 25.36
CA LEU A 108 -0.95 -2.95 24.22
C LEU A 108 -0.58 -2.22 22.92
N SER A 109 0.34 -1.24 22.95
CA SER A 109 0.85 -0.61 21.73
C SER A 109 1.81 -1.51 20.95
N ALA A 110 2.29 -2.60 21.57
CA ALA A 110 3.19 -3.56 20.94
C ALA A 110 2.45 -4.57 20.03
N TYR A 111 1.12 -4.55 19.98
CA TYR A 111 0.30 -5.51 19.26
C TYR A 111 -0.57 -4.81 18.22
N GLN A 112 -0.60 -5.36 17.00
CA GLN A 112 -1.42 -4.86 15.90
C GLN A 112 -2.88 -5.30 16.04
N HIS A 113 -3.11 -6.47 16.67
CA HIS A 113 -4.43 -7.07 16.81
C HIS A 113 -4.75 -7.35 18.28
N ARG A 114 -5.97 -7.00 18.70
CA ARG A 114 -6.47 -7.26 20.06
C ARG A 114 -7.72 -8.12 19.98
N VAL A 115 -7.64 -9.33 20.51
CA VAL A 115 -8.78 -10.25 20.61
C VAL A 115 -9.28 -10.26 22.04
N TYR A 116 -10.58 -10.07 22.24
CA TYR A 116 -11.24 -10.09 23.53
C TYR A 116 -12.12 -11.34 23.60
N LEU A 117 -11.76 -12.28 24.47
CA LEU A 117 -12.65 -13.38 24.82
C LEU A 117 -13.57 -12.91 25.94
N LEU A 118 -14.81 -12.60 25.58
CA LEU A 118 -15.84 -12.16 26.52
C LEU A 118 -16.39 -13.35 27.32
N PRO A 119 -16.87 -13.15 28.55
CA PRO A 119 -17.42 -14.23 29.38
C PRO A 119 -18.48 -15.07 28.65
N PRO A 120 -18.55 -16.38 28.90
CA PRO A 120 -19.53 -17.23 28.27
C PRO A 120 -20.93 -16.94 28.85
N SER A 121 -21.94 -17.06 27.99
CA SER A 121 -23.38 -16.82 28.20
C SER A 121 -23.98 -16.99 29.61
N PRO A 122 -25.04 -16.23 29.97
CA PRO A 122 -25.69 -15.19 29.19
C PRO A 122 -25.32 -13.79 29.69
N ILE A 123 -24.51 -13.09 28.89
CA ILE A 123 -24.58 -11.63 28.83
C ILE A 123 -25.79 -11.32 27.94
N SER A 124 -26.82 -10.69 28.50
CA SER A 124 -28.01 -10.30 27.75
C SER A 124 -27.60 -9.37 26.60
N GLY A 125 -27.97 -9.71 25.36
CA GLY A 125 -27.72 -8.88 24.18
C GLY A 125 -26.56 -9.30 23.27
N CYS A 126 -25.69 -10.23 23.67
CA CYS A 126 -24.69 -10.82 22.76
C CYS A 126 -25.32 -11.96 21.95
N THR A 127 -25.99 -11.66 20.85
CA THR A 127 -26.62 -12.67 19.97
C THR A 127 -25.66 -13.28 18.93
N TRP A 128 -24.47 -12.70 18.79
CA TRP A 128 -23.40 -13.14 17.89
C TRP A 128 -22.40 -14.03 18.62
N LEU A 129 -21.75 -14.94 17.88
CA LEU A 129 -20.67 -15.77 18.42
C LEU A 129 -19.38 -14.96 18.55
N ALA A 130 -19.03 -14.21 17.50
CA ALA A 130 -17.89 -13.32 17.45
C ALA A 130 -18.19 -12.08 16.59
N ARG A 131 -17.34 -11.07 16.69
CA ARG A 131 -17.45 -9.80 15.96
C ARG A 131 -16.08 -9.16 15.78
N GLY A 132 -15.84 -8.53 14.64
CA GLY A 132 -14.53 -7.97 14.28
C GLY A 132 -14.67 -6.58 13.70
N GLU A 133 -13.67 -5.74 13.92
CA GLU A 133 -13.55 -4.47 13.20
C GLU A 133 -12.96 -4.73 11.82
N VAL A 134 -13.63 -4.18 10.80
CA VAL A 134 -13.15 -4.26 9.41
C VAL A 134 -11.99 -3.27 9.23
N GLY A 135 -10.80 -3.79 8.93
CA GLY A 135 -9.60 -3.03 8.62
C GLY A 135 -9.63 -2.42 7.21
N ASN A 136 -8.70 -1.52 6.90
CA ASN A 136 -8.28 -1.28 5.52
C ASN A 136 -7.00 -2.10 5.28
N TYR A 137 -6.79 -2.63 4.08
CA TYR A 137 -5.56 -3.34 3.74
C TYR A 137 -4.34 -2.47 4.09
N GLY A 138 -3.41 -3.03 4.88
CA GLY A 138 -2.19 -2.33 5.28
C GLY A 138 -2.38 -1.14 6.24
N SER A 139 -3.50 -1.08 6.99
CA SER A 139 -3.74 -0.05 8.01
C SER A 139 -3.03 -0.36 9.34
N THR A 140 -2.32 0.63 9.88
CA THR A 140 -1.62 0.59 11.18
C THR A 140 -2.55 0.81 12.40
N ILE A 141 -3.84 1.00 12.17
CA ILE A 141 -4.82 1.18 13.26
C ILE A 141 -5.00 -0.17 13.95
N VAL A 142 -4.75 -0.21 15.25
CA VAL A 142 -5.03 -1.37 16.10
C VAL A 142 -6.47 -1.81 15.89
N ARG A 143 -6.67 -3.07 15.51
CA ARG A 143 -8.01 -3.63 15.27
C ARG A 143 -8.43 -4.57 16.37
N LYS A 144 -9.71 -4.49 16.71
CA LYS A 144 -10.33 -5.23 17.80
C LYS A 144 -11.25 -6.31 17.26
N SER A 145 -11.22 -7.46 17.92
CA SER A 145 -12.12 -8.59 17.66
C SER A 145 -12.62 -9.15 18.98
N TRP A 146 -13.88 -9.55 19.03
CA TRP A 146 -14.56 -10.06 20.22
C TRP A 146 -15.11 -11.45 19.93
N SER A 147 -15.00 -12.36 20.87
CA SER A 147 -15.65 -13.66 20.80
C SER A 147 -16.28 -13.99 22.14
N THR A 148 -17.42 -14.66 22.13
CA THR A 148 -18.06 -15.19 23.35
C THR A 148 -17.68 -16.64 23.64
N ARG A 149 -16.82 -17.25 22.81
CA ARG A 149 -16.41 -18.66 22.89
C ARG A 149 -14.95 -18.84 22.51
N VAL A 150 -14.31 -19.86 23.10
CA VAL A 150 -12.98 -20.32 22.68
C VAL A 150 -13.16 -21.18 21.43
N ASP A 151 -13.00 -20.55 20.27
CA ASP A 151 -13.17 -21.16 18.96
C ASP A 151 -12.17 -20.56 17.95
N ALA A 152 -11.20 -21.37 17.51
CA ALA A 152 -10.17 -20.97 16.56
C ALA A 152 -10.74 -20.46 15.22
N ASN A 153 -11.85 -21.03 14.75
CA ASN A 153 -12.48 -20.63 13.49
C ASN A 153 -13.06 -19.22 13.63
N ALA A 154 -13.74 -18.95 14.74
CA ALA A 154 -14.26 -17.62 15.05
C ALA A 154 -13.13 -16.60 15.20
N PHE A 155 -12.07 -16.92 15.94
CA PHE A 155 -10.92 -16.03 16.06
C PHE A 155 -10.28 -15.71 14.71
N ALA A 156 -10.08 -16.73 13.86
CA ALA A 156 -9.53 -16.56 12.53
C ALA A 156 -10.47 -15.71 11.64
N HIS A 157 -11.78 -15.97 11.67
CA HIS A 157 -12.79 -15.19 10.95
C HIS A 157 -12.73 -13.70 11.32
N GLU A 158 -12.75 -13.38 12.62
CA GLU A 158 -12.74 -11.97 13.04
C GLU A 158 -11.40 -11.26 12.77
N LEU A 159 -10.29 -12.01 12.76
CA LEU A 159 -9.00 -11.48 12.32
C LEU A 159 -8.95 -11.27 10.81
N GLY A 160 -9.75 -12.01 10.03
CA GLY A 160 -9.97 -11.76 8.61
C GLY A 160 -10.58 -10.40 8.35
N HIS A 161 -11.57 -10.01 9.16
CA HIS A 161 -12.08 -8.64 9.15
C HIS A 161 -11.00 -7.62 9.47
N ASN A 162 -10.12 -7.87 10.44
CA ASN A 162 -9.03 -6.95 10.76
C ASN A 162 -8.07 -6.74 9.57
N LEU A 163 -7.94 -7.73 8.69
CA LEU A 163 -7.17 -7.62 7.44
C LEU A 163 -7.93 -6.92 6.32
N GLY A 164 -9.24 -6.70 6.48
CA GLY A 164 -10.08 -5.93 5.58
C GLY A 164 -11.11 -6.74 4.82
N TRP A 165 -11.24 -8.05 5.03
CA TRP A 165 -12.28 -8.85 4.38
C TRP A 165 -13.67 -8.55 4.92
N HIS A 166 -14.68 -8.66 4.05
CA HIS A 166 -16.07 -8.86 4.41
C HIS A 166 -16.42 -10.35 4.36
N HIS A 167 -17.70 -10.69 4.49
CA HIS A 167 -18.11 -12.09 4.51
C HIS A 167 -17.99 -12.75 3.14
N ALA A 168 -17.89 -14.08 3.16
CA ALA A 168 -17.98 -14.91 1.97
C ALA A 168 -19.43 -15.37 1.79
N ALA A 169 -20.07 -14.79 0.79
CA ALA A 169 -21.48 -14.95 0.50
C ALA A 169 -21.69 -15.89 -0.71
N THR A 170 -22.94 -16.30 -0.94
CA THR A 170 -23.35 -16.90 -2.22
C THR A 170 -24.05 -15.87 -3.09
N ASP A 171 -23.86 -15.99 -4.40
CA ASP A 171 -24.56 -15.25 -5.47
C ASP A 171 -24.84 -16.26 -6.60
N ALA A 172 -25.73 -17.21 -6.33
CA ALA A 172 -26.01 -18.34 -7.20
C ALA A 172 -26.76 -17.93 -8.48
N ASN A 173 -27.52 -16.83 -8.44
CA ASN A 173 -28.18 -16.26 -9.61
C ASN A 173 -27.27 -15.29 -10.40
N ASN A 174 -26.10 -14.95 -9.86
CA ASN A 174 -25.07 -14.11 -10.47
C ASN A 174 -25.52 -12.67 -10.78
N ASP A 175 -26.54 -12.15 -10.08
CA ASP A 175 -27.03 -10.78 -10.27
C ASP A 175 -26.20 -9.74 -9.51
N GLY A 176 -25.29 -10.20 -8.66
CA GLY A 176 -24.41 -9.36 -7.89
C GLY A 176 -24.96 -8.93 -6.53
N ILE A 177 -26.06 -9.52 -6.08
CA ILE A 177 -26.64 -9.38 -4.76
C ILE A 177 -26.56 -10.76 -4.09
N TYR A 178 -25.97 -10.82 -2.90
CA TYR A 178 -25.88 -12.11 -2.23
C TYR A 178 -27.25 -12.66 -1.83
N GLU A 179 -27.48 -13.96 -1.97
CA GLU A 179 -28.67 -14.61 -1.39
C GLU A 179 -28.43 -15.05 0.06
N SER A 180 -27.16 -15.32 0.41
CA SER A 180 -26.76 -15.72 1.75
C SER A 180 -25.42 -15.10 2.10
N GLU A 181 -25.43 -14.13 3.02
CA GLU A 181 -24.27 -13.35 3.45
C GLU A 181 -23.07 -14.22 3.87
N TYR A 182 -23.35 -15.35 4.52
CA TYR A 182 -22.35 -16.31 5.00
C TYR A 182 -22.45 -17.68 4.29
N GLY A 183 -23.05 -17.70 3.09
CA GLY A 183 -23.39 -18.93 2.38
C GLY A 183 -22.20 -19.72 1.84
N ASP A 184 -21.04 -19.08 1.64
CA ASP A 184 -19.85 -19.75 1.11
C ASP A 184 -19.10 -20.52 2.21
N ASN A 185 -19.45 -21.79 2.37
CA ASN A 185 -18.81 -22.68 3.32
C ASN A 185 -17.41 -23.18 2.87
N SER A 186 -16.90 -22.73 1.73
CA SER A 186 -15.52 -22.99 1.27
C SER A 186 -14.51 -21.97 1.80
N ASP A 187 -14.97 -20.88 2.40
CA ASP A 187 -14.15 -19.77 2.86
C ASP A 187 -14.34 -19.51 4.35
N LEU A 188 -13.23 -19.21 5.04
CA LEU A 188 -13.20 -18.86 6.47
C LEU A 188 -14.23 -17.78 6.86
N MET A 189 -14.48 -16.82 5.97
CA MET A 189 -15.43 -15.72 6.13
C MET A 189 -16.90 -16.13 5.87
N GLY A 190 -17.20 -17.40 5.62
CA GLY A 190 -18.56 -17.96 5.61
C GLY A 190 -18.97 -18.56 6.97
N SER A 191 -20.16 -19.18 7.02
CA SER A 191 -20.77 -19.66 8.29
C SER A 191 -20.31 -21.04 8.75
N CYS A 192 -19.66 -21.82 7.88
CA CYS A 192 -19.39 -23.22 8.16
C CYS A 192 -18.53 -23.46 9.40
N CYS A 193 -18.67 -24.68 9.89
CA CYS A 193 -18.12 -25.20 11.13
C CYS A 193 -16.86 -26.04 10.96
N SER A 194 -16.51 -26.43 9.73
CA SER A 194 -15.29 -27.21 9.47
C SER A 194 -14.09 -26.33 9.17
N LYS A 195 -12.91 -26.88 9.47
CA LYS A 195 -11.62 -26.27 9.19
C LYS A 195 -11.47 -25.97 7.70
N ARG A 196 -10.99 -24.77 7.37
CA ARG A 196 -10.78 -24.33 5.99
C ARG A 196 -9.90 -23.10 5.88
N LYS A 197 -9.30 -22.94 4.70
CA LYS A 197 -8.63 -21.72 4.26
C LYS A 197 -9.65 -20.70 3.72
N VAL A 198 -9.13 -19.64 3.12
CA VAL A 198 -9.89 -18.67 2.33
C VAL A 198 -9.88 -19.02 0.83
N ASN A 199 -10.87 -18.48 0.12
CA ASN A 199 -11.05 -18.61 -1.32
C ASN A 199 -10.15 -17.64 -2.10
N SER A 200 -10.16 -17.79 -3.43
CA SER A 200 -9.30 -17.05 -4.35
C SER A 200 -9.51 -15.54 -4.34
N VAL A 201 -10.74 -15.07 -4.04
CA VAL A 201 -11.05 -13.63 -4.00
C VAL A 201 -10.32 -12.98 -2.83
N HIS A 202 -10.47 -13.56 -1.63
CA HIS A 202 -9.89 -13.02 -0.41
C HIS A 202 -8.36 -13.01 -0.46
N VAL A 203 -7.71 -14.04 -1.02
CA VAL A 203 -6.25 -14.05 -1.17
C VAL A 203 -5.75 -13.05 -2.22
N ASP A 204 -6.49 -12.80 -3.31
CA ASP A 204 -6.14 -11.79 -4.33
C ASP A 204 -6.33 -10.37 -3.80
N GLN A 205 -7.43 -10.11 -3.10
CA GLN A 205 -7.70 -8.79 -2.49
C GLN A 205 -6.60 -8.33 -1.52
N ILE A 206 -5.95 -9.27 -0.83
CA ILE A 206 -4.80 -8.97 0.04
C ILE A 206 -3.47 -8.96 -0.72
N GLY A 207 -3.42 -9.54 -1.92
CA GLY A 207 -2.24 -9.54 -2.80
C GLY A 207 -1.25 -10.68 -2.54
N TRP A 208 -1.60 -11.69 -1.73
CA TRP A 208 -0.68 -12.79 -1.40
C TRP A 208 -0.24 -13.59 -2.62
N TYR A 209 -1.13 -13.81 -3.58
CA TYR A 209 -0.84 -14.63 -4.76
C TYR A 209 -0.22 -13.82 -5.90
N ALA A 210 -0.59 -12.54 -6.01
CA ALA A 210 0.00 -11.59 -6.94
C ALA A 210 1.51 -11.43 -6.70
N ALA A 211 1.92 -11.31 -5.43
CA ALA A 211 3.33 -11.19 -5.04
C ALA A 211 4.21 -12.38 -5.48
N GLN A 212 3.60 -13.52 -5.78
CA GLN A 212 4.28 -14.75 -6.19
C GLN A 212 3.98 -15.15 -7.65
N ALA A 213 3.33 -14.27 -8.43
CA ALA A 213 2.93 -14.53 -9.81
C ALA A 213 2.09 -15.82 -10.00
N LEU A 214 1.26 -16.16 -9.00
CA LEU A 214 0.42 -17.37 -9.00
C LEU A 214 -0.97 -17.15 -9.63
N GLN A 215 -1.17 -16.01 -10.30
CA GLN A 215 -2.45 -15.64 -10.91
C GLN A 215 -2.28 -15.24 -12.37
N VAL A 216 -3.28 -15.56 -13.18
CA VAL A 216 -3.31 -15.21 -14.61
C VAL A 216 -4.60 -14.45 -14.91
N LYS A 217 -4.46 -13.28 -15.54
CA LYS A 217 -5.59 -12.58 -16.17
C LYS A 217 -5.90 -13.28 -17.49
N VAL A 218 -7.11 -13.78 -17.64
CA VAL A 218 -7.57 -14.45 -18.86
C VAL A 218 -8.20 -13.41 -19.78
N THR A 219 -7.52 -13.18 -20.91
CA THR A 219 -7.96 -12.24 -21.95
C THR A 219 -8.18 -12.92 -23.29
N THR A 220 -7.96 -14.23 -23.41
CA THR A 220 -8.13 -14.97 -24.66
C THR A 220 -8.93 -16.23 -24.39
N LYS A 221 -9.76 -16.64 -25.36
CA LYS A 221 -10.40 -17.95 -25.26
C LYS A 221 -9.38 -19.09 -25.38
N GLY A 222 -9.66 -20.22 -24.76
CA GLY A 222 -8.85 -21.43 -24.85
C GLY A 222 -8.77 -22.19 -23.54
N GLN A 223 -7.84 -23.15 -23.50
CA GLN A 223 -7.66 -24.02 -22.35
C GLN A 223 -6.65 -23.46 -21.36
N TYR A 224 -7.00 -23.53 -20.08
CA TYR A 224 -6.18 -23.12 -18.96
C TYR A 224 -6.11 -24.22 -17.92
N THR A 225 -4.95 -24.33 -17.26
CA THR A 225 -4.73 -25.32 -16.20
C THR A 225 -4.40 -24.61 -14.90
N LEU A 226 -5.07 -25.02 -13.82
CA LEU A 226 -4.91 -24.49 -12.47
C LEU A 226 -4.39 -25.58 -11.54
N ALA A 227 -3.36 -25.27 -10.74
CA ALA A 227 -3.02 -26.08 -9.57
C ALA A 227 -4.01 -25.83 -8.41
N PRO A 228 -4.13 -26.75 -7.44
CA PRO A 228 -4.92 -26.52 -6.24
C PRO A 228 -4.48 -25.25 -5.49
N LEU A 229 -5.46 -24.47 -5.02
CA LEU A 229 -5.23 -23.28 -4.20
C LEU A 229 -4.59 -23.68 -2.86
N GLY A 230 -3.43 -23.09 -2.59
CA GLY A 230 -2.60 -23.41 -1.42
C GLY A 230 -1.44 -24.35 -1.74
N THR A 231 -1.25 -24.70 -3.02
CA THR A 231 -0.06 -25.46 -3.44
C THR A 231 1.20 -24.64 -3.17
N ALA A 232 2.20 -25.23 -2.51
CA ALA A 232 3.42 -24.51 -2.16
C ALA A 232 4.18 -24.05 -3.42
N PRO A 233 4.85 -22.87 -3.38
CA PRO A 233 5.66 -22.38 -4.49
C PRO A 233 6.72 -23.40 -4.93
N GLY A 234 6.87 -23.58 -6.24
CA GLY A 234 7.82 -24.53 -6.82
C GLY A 234 7.34 -25.99 -6.89
N VAL A 235 6.20 -26.34 -6.29
CA VAL A 235 5.60 -27.69 -6.43
C VAL A 235 4.90 -27.85 -7.78
N SER A 236 4.26 -26.78 -8.27
CA SER A 236 3.60 -26.75 -9.57
C SER A 236 4.01 -25.48 -10.33
N SER A 237 4.09 -25.60 -11.66
CA SER A 237 4.27 -24.46 -12.56
C SER A 237 2.95 -23.84 -13.02
N PHE A 238 1.81 -24.46 -12.69
CA PHE A 238 0.50 -23.92 -13.04
C PHE A 238 0.10 -22.79 -12.07
N PRO A 239 -0.61 -21.75 -12.56
CA PRO A 239 -1.22 -20.76 -11.69
C PRO A 239 -2.26 -21.42 -10.78
N GLN A 240 -2.61 -20.73 -9.69
CA GLN A 240 -3.62 -21.19 -8.72
C GLN A 240 -4.92 -20.39 -8.81
N ILE A 241 -4.90 -19.25 -9.51
CA ILE A 241 -6.05 -18.37 -9.72
C ILE A 241 -6.09 -17.92 -11.20
N LEU A 242 -7.24 -18.08 -11.85
CA LEU A 242 -7.54 -17.36 -13.09
C LEU A 242 -8.51 -16.23 -12.79
N LYS A 243 -8.21 -15.03 -13.31
CA LYS A 243 -9.05 -13.84 -13.22
C LYS A 243 -9.63 -13.52 -14.58
N ILE A 244 -10.95 -13.54 -14.72
CA ILE A 244 -11.65 -13.03 -15.90
C ILE A 244 -12.40 -11.79 -15.45
N THR A 245 -12.09 -10.63 -16.01
CA THR A 245 -12.78 -9.37 -15.66
C THR A 245 -13.67 -8.97 -16.82
N PRO A 246 -14.98 -9.25 -16.77
CA PRO A 246 -15.91 -8.78 -17.79
C PRO A 246 -16.10 -7.26 -17.74
N ALA A 247 -16.68 -6.72 -18.81
CA ALA A 247 -17.00 -5.30 -18.92
C ALA A 247 -17.93 -4.79 -17.79
N THR A 248 -18.76 -5.65 -17.19
CA THR A 248 -19.60 -5.30 -16.03
C THR A 248 -18.80 -4.96 -14.75
N GLY A 249 -17.48 -5.09 -14.76
CA GLY A 249 -16.57 -4.59 -13.71
C GLY A 249 -16.39 -5.52 -12.51
N ARG A 250 -17.06 -6.68 -12.47
CA ARG A 250 -16.90 -7.68 -11.41
C ARG A 250 -16.13 -8.89 -11.91
N THR A 251 -14.96 -9.13 -11.35
CA THR A 251 -14.04 -10.18 -11.78
C THR A 251 -14.52 -11.56 -11.32
N TYR A 252 -14.51 -12.54 -12.22
CA TYR A 252 -14.59 -13.96 -11.89
C TYR A 252 -13.23 -14.48 -11.47
N TYR A 253 -13.23 -15.22 -10.36
CA TYR A 253 -12.08 -15.88 -9.78
C TYR A 253 -12.29 -17.39 -9.85
N LEU A 254 -11.47 -18.05 -10.63
CA LEU A 254 -11.51 -19.49 -10.81
C LEU A 254 -10.42 -20.11 -9.94
N SER A 255 -10.79 -21.07 -9.09
CA SER A 255 -9.84 -21.78 -8.25
C SER A 255 -10.20 -23.26 -8.12
N TYR A 256 -9.23 -24.07 -7.71
CA TYR A 256 -9.41 -25.50 -7.47
C TYR A 256 -9.06 -25.83 -6.03
N ARG A 257 -9.96 -26.51 -5.31
CA ARG A 257 -9.79 -26.85 -3.89
C ARG A 257 -9.73 -28.34 -3.70
N GLN A 258 -9.02 -28.78 -2.66
CA GLN A 258 -8.86 -30.17 -2.29
C GLN A 258 -8.97 -30.36 -0.79
N LYS A 259 -9.27 -31.59 -0.35
CA LYS A 259 -9.34 -31.94 1.07
C LYS A 259 -7.95 -32.17 1.67
N THR A 260 -7.10 -31.15 1.63
CA THR A 260 -5.72 -31.20 2.14
C THR A 260 -5.46 -30.04 3.10
N GLY A 261 -4.52 -30.24 4.02
CA GLY A 261 -4.17 -29.24 5.03
C GLY A 261 -5.39 -28.76 5.84
N GLN A 262 -5.56 -27.45 5.93
CA GLN A 262 -6.72 -26.84 6.59
C GLN A 262 -8.06 -27.26 5.97
N ASP A 263 -8.10 -27.56 4.66
CA ASP A 263 -9.33 -27.92 3.95
C ASP A 263 -9.71 -29.41 4.09
N SER A 264 -8.96 -30.18 4.88
CA SER A 264 -9.22 -31.63 5.08
C SER A 264 -10.65 -31.96 5.53
N GLY A 265 -11.28 -31.07 6.30
CA GLY A 265 -12.67 -31.19 6.76
C GLY A 265 -13.73 -30.58 5.83
N MET A 266 -13.34 -30.06 4.66
CA MET A 266 -14.25 -29.38 3.75
C MET A 266 -15.24 -30.35 3.09
N SER A 267 -16.47 -29.87 2.83
CA SER A 267 -17.46 -30.62 2.06
C SER A 267 -16.92 -30.96 0.67
N SER A 268 -17.23 -32.16 0.16
CA SER A 268 -16.86 -32.55 -1.21
C SER A 268 -17.50 -31.64 -2.26
N THR A 269 -18.60 -30.97 -1.93
CA THR A 269 -19.23 -29.96 -2.78
C THR A 269 -18.24 -28.95 -3.32
N TYR A 270 -17.25 -28.52 -2.52
CA TYR A 270 -16.27 -27.50 -2.89
C TYR A 270 -14.96 -28.09 -3.43
N THR A 271 -14.73 -29.40 -3.28
CA THR A 271 -13.46 -30.06 -3.66
C THR A 271 -13.62 -31.03 -4.84
N GLN A 272 -14.78 -31.07 -5.47
CA GLN A 272 -15.10 -31.96 -6.59
C GLN A 272 -14.69 -31.40 -7.96
N GLY A 273 -14.30 -30.12 -8.02
CA GLY A 273 -13.94 -29.43 -9.26
C GLY A 273 -13.70 -27.94 -9.05
N LEU A 274 -13.89 -27.18 -10.13
CA LEU A 274 -13.63 -25.74 -10.20
C LEU A 274 -14.61 -24.96 -9.35
N ASN A 275 -14.09 -24.09 -8.49
CA ASN A 275 -14.87 -23.09 -7.76
C ASN A 275 -14.84 -21.80 -8.58
N ILE A 276 -16.02 -21.22 -8.79
CA ILE A 276 -16.21 -19.95 -9.49
C ILE A 276 -16.76 -18.97 -8.48
N HIS A 277 -15.91 -18.02 -8.11
CA HIS A 277 -16.27 -16.88 -7.28
C HIS A 277 -16.32 -15.62 -8.11
N ARG A 278 -16.98 -14.59 -7.59
CA ARG A 278 -17.02 -13.24 -8.13
C ARG A 278 -16.59 -12.25 -7.05
N GLY A 279 -15.91 -11.19 -7.44
CA GLY A 279 -15.48 -10.11 -6.54
C GLY A 279 -15.25 -8.81 -7.29
N VAL A 280 -15.24 -7.69 -6.57
CA VAL A 280 -14.82 -6.38 -7.09
C VAL A 280 -13.55 -5.99 -6.36
N GLU A 281 -12.57 -5.39 -7.04
CA GLU A 281 -11.30 -5.03 -6.39
C GLU A 281 -11.48 -4.03 -5.24
N THR A 282 -12.57 -3.23 -5.28
CA THR A 282 -12.93 -2.28 -4.22
C THR A 282 -13.92 -2.85 -3.19
N ASP A 283 -14.65 -3.91 -3.54
CA ASP A 283 -15.66 -4.55 -2.68
C ASP A 283 -15.01 -5.72 -1.96
N ARG A 284 -14.81 -5.62 -0.64
CA ARG A 284 -14.02 -6.63 0.12
C ARG A 284 -14.79 -7.92 0.40
N TRP A 285 -15.90 -8.13 -0.30
CA TRP A 285 -16.74 -9.32 -0.26
C TRP A 285 -16.25 -10.36 -1.26
N SER A 286 -16.65 -11.60 -1.03
CA SER A 286 -16.51 -12.69 -1.99
C SER A 286 -17.85 -13.34 -2.21
N TYR A 287 -18.18 -13.65 -3.47
CA TYR A 287 -19.46 -14.22 -3.85
C TYR A 287 -19.23 -15.56 -4.56
N LEU A 288 -19.58 -16.68 -3.94
CA LEU A 288 -19.56 -17.97 -4.59
C LEU A 288 -20.74 -18.07 -5.56
N VAL A 289 -20.44 -18.23 -6.84
CA VAL A 289 -21.43 -18.32 -7.91
C VAL A 289 -21.75 -19.78 -8.23
N LYS A 290 -20.71 -20.60 -8.43
CA LYS A 290 -20.89 -22.01 -8.81
C LYS A 290 -19.68 -22.87 -8.45
N VAL A 291 -19.93 -24.15 -8.16
CA VAL A 291 -18.88 -25.17 -8.14
C VAL A 291 -19.18 -26.21 -9.22
N LEU A 292 -18.24 -26.38 -10.14
CA LEU A 292 -18.29 -27.39 -11.19
C LEU A 292 -17.77 -28.73 -10.65
N LYS A 293 -18.16 -29.83 -11.30
CA LYS A 293 -17.77 -31.20 -10.93
C LYS A 293 -17.37 -31.99 -12.16
N SER A 294 -16.50 -32.99 -11.98
CA SER A 294 -16.09 -33.93 -13.04
C SER A 294 -17.14 -35.00 -13.31
N ASP A 295 -18.37 -34.55 -13.58
CA ASP A 295 -19.48 -35.38 -14.03
C ASP A 295 -19.94 -34.80 -15.36
N PHE A 296 -19.49 -35.43 -16.45
CA PHE A 296 -19.73 -34.98 -17.80
C PHE A 296 -21.04 -35.51 -18.40
N SER A 297 -21.91 -36.10 -17.55
CA SER A 297 -23.21 -36.60 -18.00
C SER A 297 -24.21 -35.48 -18.31
N ASP A 298 -24.05 -34.32 -17.70
CA ASP A 298 -24.90 -33.15 -17.89
C ASP A 298 -24.07 -31.85 -17.91
N PRO A 299 -24.16 -31.02 -18.96
CA PRO A 299 -23.52 -29.70 -19.05
C PRO A 299 -23.68 -28.82 -17.80
N HIS A 300 -24.82 -28.89 -17.09
CA HIS A 300 -25.05 -28.08 -15.89
C HIS A 300 -24.03 -28.36 -14.77
N PHE A 301 -23.41 -29.54 -14.77
CA PHE A 301 -22.44 -29.95 -13.76
C PHE A 301 -21.01 -29.49 -14.03
N TYR A 302 -20.61 -29.40 -15.30
CA TYR A 302 -19.23 -29.07 -15.68
C TYR A 302 -19.12 -27.77 -16.47
N GLN A 303 -20.21 -27.07 -16.73
CA GLN A 303 -20.23 -25.76 -17.40
C GLN A 303 -20.90 -24.68 -16.55
N PHE A 304 -20.37 -23.47 -16.67
CA PHE A 304 -20.96 -22.22 -16.21
C PHE A 304 -21.13 -21.31 -17.43
N HIS A 305 -22.32 -20.72 -17.55
CA HIS A 305 -22.65 -19.78 -18.61
C HIS A 305 -23.13 -18.49 -17.98
N ASP A 306 -22.57 -17.39 -18.45
CA ASP A 306 -22.99 -16.04 -18.13
C ASP A 306 -23.31 -15.33 -19.46
N SER A 307 -24.60 -15.26 -19.77
CA SER A 307 -25.10 -14.69 -21.02
C SER A 307 -24.80 -13.20 -21.13
N ASP A 308 -24.83 -12.48 -20.00
CA ASP A 308 -24.68 -11.03 -19.96
C ASP A 308 -23.25 -10.62 -20.31
N ASN A 309 -22.28 -11.46 -19.94
CA ASN A 309 -20.88 -11.27 -20.26
C ASN A 309 -20.39 -12.16 -21.40
N HIS A 310 -21.30 -12.85 -22.09
CA HIS A 310 -20.99 -13.79 -23.18
C HIS A 310 -19.87 -14.77 -22.79
N LEU A 311 -19.90 -15.30 -21.57
CA LEU A 311 -18.81 -16.11 -21.02
C LEU A 311 -19.30 -17.54 -20.78
N THR A 312 -18.55 -18.50 -21.33
CA THR A 312 -18.71 -19.92 -21.02
C THR A 312 -17.42 -20.44 -20.39
N ILE A 313 -17.53 -21.04 -19.21
CA ILE A 313 -16.42 -21.72 -18.52
C ILE A 313 -16.79 -23.20 -18.41
N SER A 314 -15.97 -24.08 -19.00
CA SER A 314 -16.18 -25.52 -18.96
C SER A 314 -15.01 -26.21 -18.27
N GLN A 315 -15.26 -26.99 -17.23
CA GLN A 315 -14.28 -27.93 -16.71
C GLN A 315 -14.10 -29.07 -17.71
N ILE A 316 -12.86 -29.40 -18.06
CA ILE A 316 -12.51 -30.49 -18.97
C ILE A 316 -12.11 -31.73 -18.18
N GLU A 317 -11.26 -31.56 -17.17
CA GLU A 317 -10.75 -32.64 -16.33
C GLU A 317 -10.22 -32.08 -15.00
N ASN A 318 -10.16 -32.91 -13.97
CA ASN A 318 -9.41 -32.63 -12.76
C ASN A 318 -8.77 -33.90 -12.19
N ASN A 319 -7.76 -33.72 -11.35
CA ASN A 319 -7.14 -34.79 -10.57
C ASN A 319 -6.51 -34.22 -9.29
N ALA A 320 -5.66 -35.00 -8.61
CA ALA A 320 -4.99 -34.58 -7.39
C ALA A 320 -3.99 -33.41 -7.57
N ASN A 321 -3.62 -33.05 -8.80
CA ASN A 321 -2.57 -32.06 -9.07
C ASN A 321 -3.06 -30.82 -9.81
N TYR A 322 -4.19 -30.90 -10.53
CA TYR A 322 -4.72 -29.76 -11.28
C TYR A 322 -6.20 -29.92 -11.68
N VAL A 323 -6.81 -28.83 -12.11
CA VAL A 323 -8.01 -28.77 -12.95
C VAL A 323 -7.68 -28.11 -14.28
N ARG A 324 -8.25 -28.61 -15.38
CA ARG A 324 -8.19 -27.97 -16.69
C ARG A 324 -9.57 -27.46 -17.07
N VAL A 325 -9.61 -26.24 -17.58
CA VAL A 325 -10.84 -25.56 -17.99
C VAL A 325 -10.70 -25.03 -19.41
N ASP A 326 -11.78 -25.02 -20.17
CA ASP A 326 -11.95 -24.27 -21.41
C ASP A 326 -12.71 -22.99 -21.09
N ILE A 327 -12.19 -21.84 -21.51
CA ILE A 327 -12.82 -20.54 -21.36
C ILE A 327 -13.14 -20.03 -22.76
N ASN A 328 -14.41 -19.76 -23.02
CA ASN A 328 -14.89 -19.23 -24.28
C ASN A 328 -15.68 -17.94 -24.08
N PHE A 329 -15.51 -16.99 -25.01
CA PHE A 329 -16.28 -15.77 -25.08
C PHE A 329 -17.19 -15.85 -26.32
N ASP A 330 -18.51 -15.82 -26.13
CA ASP A 330 -19.55 -16.02 -27.17
C ASP A 330 -19.74 -14.82 -28.11
N SER A 331 -18.87 -13.81 -28.04
CA SER A 331 -18.77 -12.74 -29.03
C SER A 331 -17.32 -12.53 -29.46
N SER A 332 -17.13 -12.15 -30.72
CA SER A 332 -15.80 -11.90 -31.30
C SER A 332 -15.14 -10.61 -30.80
N CYS A 333 -15.79 -9.86 -29.89
CA CYS A 333 -15.29 -8.59 -29.39
C CYS A 333 -15.64 -8.42 -27.89
N LEU A 334 -14.63 -8.52 -27.03
CA LEU A 334 -14.72 -8.12 -25.63
C LEU A 334 -13.99 -6.78 -25.47
N LEU A 335 -14.71 -5.78 -24.99
CA LEU A 335 -14.17 -4.44 -24.74
C LEU A 335 -13.55 -4.35 -23.33
N HIS A 336 -12.51 -3.55 -23.16
CA HIS A 336 -11.81 -3.31 -21.90
C HIS A 336 -11.56 -1.81 -21.67
N ALA A 337 -11.47 -1.39 -20.42
CA ALA A 337 -11.06 -0.02 -20.10
C ALA A 337 -9.66 0.29 -20.69
N PRO A 338 -9.47 1.47 -21.31
CA PRO A 338 -8.19 1.79 -21.91
C PRO A 338 -7.10 1.94 -20.86
N GLN A 339 -5.86 1.65 -21.24
CA GLN A 339 -4.71 2.04 -20.43
C GLN A 339 -4.38 3.51 -20.67
N ILE A 340 -4.02 4.24 -19.62
CA ILE A 340 -3.53 5.61 -19.74
C ILE A 340 -2.24 5.79 -18.92
N ALA A 341 -1.28 6.53 -19.47
CA ALA A 341 -0.05 6.92 -18.79
C ALA A 341 0.31 8.39 -19.11
N LEU A 342 0.91 9.07 -18.13
CA LEU A 342 1.51 10.40 -18.31
C LEU A 342 3.03 10.30 -18.14
N THR A 343 3.77 10.86 -19.09
CA THR A 343 5.24 10.90 -19.05
C THR A 343 5.74 12.32 -19.36
N PRO A 344 6.65 12.88 -18.55
CA PRO A 344 7.14 12.35 -17.27
C PRO A 344 6.06 12.38 -16.18
N THR A 345 6.32 11.72 -15.03
CA THR A 345 5.35 11.69 -13.91
C THR A 345 5.33 13.00 -13.12
N GLU A 346 6.36 13.83 -13.25
CA GLU A 346 6.48 15.14 -12.60
C GLU A 346 7.15 16.16 -13.53
N HIS A 347 6.69 17.41 -13.47
CA HIS A 347 7.39 18.59 -13.98
C HIS A 347 7.53 19.63 -12.86
N ILE A 348 8.52 20.52 -13.00
CA ILE A 348 8.64 21.72 -12.19
C ILE A 348 8.53 22.94 -13.10
N ILE A 349 7.71 23.92 -12.72
CA ILE A 349 7.57 25.20 -13.41
C ILE A 349 8.05 26.30 -12.46
N SER A 350 8.96 27.14 -12.94
CA SER A 350 9.60 28.18 -12.11
C SER A 350 9.35 29.62 -12.56
N ALA A 351 8.63 29.81 -13.65
CA ALA A 351 8.29 31.15 -14.13
C ALA A 351 6.86 31.28 -14.66
N VAL A 352 6.24 32.42 -14.37
CA VAL A 352 4.96 32.80 -14.99
C VAL A 352 5.11 32.81 -16.51
N GLY A 353 4.20 32.13 -17.21
CA GLY A 353 4.19 31.98 -18.66
C GLY A 353 5.00 30.80 -19.18
N GLN A 354 5.81 30.13 -18.36
CA GLN A 354 6.50 28.90 -18.74
C GLN A 354 5.47 27.80 -19.07
N VAL A 355 5.79 27.02 -20.09
CA VAL A 355 4.97 25.91 -20.58
C VAL A 355 5.73 24.61 -20.42
N GLU A 356 5.16 23.67 -19.70
CA GLU A 356 5.65 22.30 -19.58
C GLU A 356 4.65 21.33 -20.21
N SER A 357 5.12 20.20 -20.72
CA SER A 357 4.26 19.29 -21.50
C SER A 357 4.41 17.83 -21.10
N TYR A 358 3.27 17.19 -20.84
CA TYR A 358 3.17 15.75 -20.61
C TYR A 358 2.80 15.05 -21.92
N THR A 359 3.44 13.92 -22.17
CA THR A 359 2.99 12.95 -23.16
C THR A 359 1.94 12.05 -22.51
N LEU A 360 0.75 12.03 -23.09
CA LEU A 360 -0.39 11.19 -22.71
C LEU A 360 -0.40 9.96 -23.60
N GLY A 361 -0.01 8.79 -23.06
CA GLY A 361 -0.14 7.51 -23.75
C GLY A 361 -1.49 6.87 -23.48
N VAL A 362 -2.18 6.42 -24.53
CA VAL A 362 -3.45 5.69 -24.43
C VAL A 362 -3.30 4.37 -25.17
N THR A 363 -3.64 3.25 -24.53
CA THR A 363 -3.65 1.92 -25.15
C THR A 363 -5.07 1.39 -25.17
N ASN A 364 -5.54 1.00 -26.36
CA ASN A 364 -6.78 0.25 -26.49
C ASN A 364 -6.56 -1.17 -25.96
N GLN A 365 -7.28 -1.56 -24.91
CA GLN A 365 -7.15 -2.88 -24.30
C GLN A 365 -8.19 -3.88 -24.81
N ASP A 366 -9.06 -3.49 -25.74
CA ASP A 366 -10.07 -4.36 -26.34
C ASP A 366 -9.43 -5.60 -26.98
N LEU A 367 -10.20 -6.68 -27.07
CA LEU A 367 -9.72 -7.92 -27.67
C LEU A 367 -9.66 -7.87 -29.20
N ILE A 368 -8.76 -8.68 -29.76
CA ILE A 368 -8.65 -8.92 -31.19
C ILE A 368 -10.01 -9.42 -31.72
N GLY A 369 -10.61 -8.64 -32.61
CA GLY A 369 -11.94 -8.89 -33.18
C GLY A 369 -12.98 -7.80 -32.86
N CYS A 370 -12.63 -6.84 -31.98
CA CYS A 370 -13.32 -5.56 -31.86
C CYS A 370 -13.03 -4.61 -33.03
N ALA A 371 -13.94 -3.67 -33.25
CA ALA A 371 -13.71 -2.55 -34.16
C ALA A 371 -12.71 -1.55 -33.54
N ASP A 372 -12.22 -0.62 -34.34
CA ASP A 372 -11.39 0.49 -33.88
C ASP A 372 -12.21 1.40 -32.95
N SER A 373 -11.67 1.73 -31.77
CA SER A 373 -12.36 2.55 -30.77
C SER A 373 -11.89 4.01 -30.82
N GLN A 374 -12.75 4.94 -30.38
CA GLN A 374 -12.47 6.38 -30.39
C GLN A 374 -12.36 6.93 -28.97
N PHE A 375 -11.14 7.20 -28.53
CA PHE A 375 -10.85 7.70 -27.20
C PHE A 375 -10.79 9.23 -27.14
N ASN A 376 -11.69 9.83 -26.35
CA ASN A 376 -11.68 11.24 -26.00
C ASN A 376 -10.87 11.48 -24.71
N VAL A 377 -9.77 12.21 -24.84
CA VAL A 377 -8.83 12.59 -23.80
C VAL A 377 -9.14 14.01 -23.33
N THR A 378 -9.46 14.16 -22.06
CA THR A 378 -9.90 15.42 -21.46
C THR A 378 -9.08 15.74 -20.21
N LEU A 379 -8.75 17.02 -20.04
CA LEU A 379 -8.23 17.52 -18.77
C LEU A 379 -9.41 17.62 -17.81
N ASN A 380 -9.42 16.77 -16.77
CA ASN A 380 -10.53 16.71 -15.83
C ASN A 380 -10.41 17.81 -14.76
N ALA A 381 -9.24 17.96 -14.14
CA ALA A 381 -8.98 19.00 -13.15
C ALA A 381 -7.47 19.19 -12.90
N ILE A 382 -7.10 20.37 -12.41
CA ILE A 382 -5.81 20.61 -11.73
C ILE A 382 -6.16 20.97 -10.28
N VAL A 383 -5.58 20.25 -9.32
CA VAL A 383 -5.91 20.38 -7.90
C VAL A 383 -4.67 20.56 -7.02
N ASP A 384 -4.85 21.20 -5.87
CA ASP A 384 -3.83 21.32 -4.83
C ASP A 384 -3.70 20.03 -3.98
N GLY A 385 -2.81 20.06 -2.99
CA GLY A 385 -2.61 18.94 -2.05
C GLY A 385 -3.83 18.57 -1.21
N ASN A 386 -4.85 19.43 -1.14
CA ASN A 386 -6.13 19.16 -0.46
C ASN A 386 -7.23 18.72 -1.44
N GLY A 387 -6.94 18.64 -2.74
CA GLY A 387 -7.89 18.30 -3.79
C GLY A 387 -8.78 19.45 -4.26
N ALA A 388 -8.52 20.69 -3.83
CA ALA A 388 -9.26 21.86 -4.28
C ALA A 388 -8.80 22.29 -5.68
N SER A 389 -9.74 22.72 -6.53
CA SER A 389 -9.43 23.22 -7.87
C SER A 389 -8.56 24.47 -7.81
N VAL A 390 -7.55 24.52 -8.67
CA VAL A 390 -6.55 25.58 -8.67
C VAL A 390 -6.81 26.55 -9.82
N SER A 391 -6.92 27.84 -9.49
CA SER A 391 -6.88 28.92 -10.47
C SER A 391 -5.44 29.33 -10.75
N GLY A 392 -5.11 29.63 -12.00
CA GLY A 392 -3.78 30.13 -12.39
C GLY A 392 -2.84 29.10 -13.01
N LEU A 393 -3.25 27.83 -13.10
CA LEU A 393 -2.64 26.84 -13.98
C LEU A 393 -3.65 26.47 -15.06
N THR A 394 -3.26 26.58 -16.33
CA THR A 394 -4.12 26.22 -17.47
C THR A 394 -3.51 25.08 -18.23
N GLY A 395 -4.30 24.06 -18.56
CA GLY A 395 -3.85 22.94 -19.37
C GLY A 395 -4.64 22.81 -20.67
N THR A 396 -3.93 22.52 -21.76
CA THR A 396 -4.50 22.35 -23.11
C THR A 396 -4.06 21.02 -23.70
N ILE A 397 -5.00 20.26 -24.26
CA ILE A 397 -4.70 19.00 -24.96
C ILE A 397 -4.68 19.27 -26.47
N GLN A 398 -3.57 18.94 -27.13
CA GLN A 398 -3.34 19.31 -28.52
C GLN A 398 -4.10 18.43 -29.54
N ASN A 399 -4.49 17.20 -29.16
CA ASN A 399 -5.41 16.34 -29.92
C ASN A 399 -6.23 15.50 -28.93
N SER A 400 -7.49 15.86 -28.70
CA SER A 400 -8.31 15.16 -27.69
C SER A 400 -8.89 13.85 -28.19
N MET A 401 -8.90 13.56 -29.49
CA MET A 401 -9.49 12.32 -30.03
C MET A 401 -8.41 11.40 -30.60
N LEU A 402 -8.36 10.14 -30.15
CA LEU A 402 -7.48 9.09 -30.65
C LEU A 402 -8.32 7.92 -31.18
N SER A 403 -8.09 7.51 -32.42
CA SER A 403 -8.72 6.32 -33.01
C SER A 403 -7.71 5.18 -32.97
N LEU A 404 -7.97 4.12 -32.22
CA LEU A 404 -7.01 3.06 -31.95
C LEU A 404 -7.64 1.69 -32.17
N LYS A 405 -6.95 0.81 -32.88
CA LYS A 405 -7.32 -0.61 -33.00
C LYS A 405 -7.15 -1.35 -31.67
N PRO A 406 -7.84 -2.48 -31.46
CA PRO A 406 -7.59 -3.35 -30.32
C PRO A 406 -6.10 -3.68 -30.16
N GLY A 407 -5.53 -3.39 -28.99
CA GLY A 407 -4.10 -3.56 -28.67
C GLY A 407 -3.17 -2.44 -29.15
N GLU A 408 -3.65 -1.47 -29.92
CA GLU A 408 -2.86 -0.33 -30.40
C GLU A 408 -2.69 0.73 -29.31
N SER A 409 -1.56 1.46 -29.38
CA SER A 409 -1.31 2.62 -28.51
C SER A 409 -1.14 3.88 -29.33
N GLY A 410 -1.73 4.98 -28.86
CA GLY A 410 -1.58 6.31 -29.39
C GLY A 410 -1.06 7.28 -28.33
N THR A 411 -0.59 8.45 -28.77
CA THR A 411 -0.16 9.51 -27.85
C THR A 411 -0.75 10.86 -28.22
N THR A 412 -0.96 11.70 -27.21
CA THR A 412 -1.28 13.13 -27.36
C THR A 412 -0.50 13.94 -26.33
N THR A 413 -0.55 15.26 -26.41
CA THR A 413 0.22 16.15 -25.53
C THR A 413 -0.72 17.01 -24.69
N LEU A 414 -0.46 17.04 -23.38
CA LEU A 414 -1.02 18.02 -22.46
C LEU A 414 0.03 19.08 -22.18
N SER A 415 -0.21 20.31 -22.61
CA SER A 415 0.63 21.46 -22.27
C SER A 415 0.02 22.21 -21.09
N LEU A 416 0.79 22.37 -20.02
CA LEU A 416 0.47 23.19 -18.87
C LEU A 416 1.18 24.52 -18.98
N GLN A 417 0.46 25.60 -18.77
CA GLN A 417 1.01 26.94 -18.71
C GLN A 417 0.72 27.56 -17.35
N MET A 418 1.75 28.13 -16.75
CA MET A 418 1.63 28.85 -15.49
C MET A 418 1.18 30.29 -15.71
N GLY A 419 0.12 30.69 -15.02
CA GLY A 419 -0.28 32.07 -14.77
C GLY A 419 0.18 32.52 -13.38
N SER A 420 -0.71 33.16 -12.60
CA SER A 420 -0.42 33.49 -11.20
C SER A 420 -0.95 32.40 -10.28
N VAL A 421 -0.06 31.60 -9.70
CA VAL A 421 -0.39 30.52 -8.76
C VAL A 421 0.65 30.51 -7.64
N GLN A 422 0.28 30.00 -6.46
CA GLN A 422 1.20 29.88 -5.34
C GLN A 422 2.23 28.78 -5.60
N ASP A 423 3.36 28.85 -4.90
CA ASP A 423 4.33 27.76 -4.92
C ASP A 423 3.79 26.54 -4.16
N GLY A 424 4.21 25.37 -4.64
CA GLY A 424 3.87 24.10 -4.03
C GLY A 424 3.51 23.01 -5.04
N PRO A 425 3.17 21.81 -4.53
CA PRO A 425 2.80 20.67 -5.36
C PRO A 425 1.33 20.73 -5.79
N TYR A 426 1.11 20.39 -7.05
CA TYR A 426 -0.21 20.26 -7.66
C TYR A 426 -0.35 18.92 -8.38
N THR A 427 -1.58 18.45 -8.48
CA THR A 427 -1.93 17.22 -9.19
C THR A 427 -2.78 17.53 -10.41
N VAL A 428 -2.31 17.04 -11.56
CA VAL A 428 -2.98 17.16 -12.85
C VAL A 428 -3.76 15.86 -13.08
N LYS A 429 -5.08 15.96 -13.30
CA LYS A 429 -5.96 14.81 -13.50
C LYS A 429 -6.46 14.79 -14.94
N VAL A 430 -6.20 13.70 -15.64
CA VAL A 430 -6.64 13.48 -17.03
C VAL A 430 -7.57 12.30 -17.08
N LYS A 431 -8.61 12.40 -17.92
CA LYS A 431 -9.62 11.37 -18.14
C LYS A 431 -9.67 11.00 -19.61
N VAL A 432 -9.68 9.71 -19.89
CA VAL A 432 -9.94 9.14 -21.22
C VAL A 432 -11.32 8.49 -21.18
N THR A 433 -12.16 8.76 -22.17
CA THR A 433 -13.49 8.16 -22.33
C THR A 433 -13.62 7.63 -23.75
N ASP A 434 -14.00 6.37 -23.91
CA ASP A 434 -14.36 5.86 -25.23
C ASP A 434 -15.70 6.44 -25.68
N THR A 435 -15.77 6.82 -26.95
CA THR A 435 -16.90 7.54 -27.55
C THR A 435 -17.74 6.68 -28.48
N ASP A 436 -17.29 5.47 -28.81
CA ASP A 436 -18.02 4.55 -29.69
C ASP A 436 -19.11 3.74 -28.96
N SER A 437 -18.98 3.59 -27.64
CA SER A 437 -19.88 2.83 -26.80
C SER A 437 -20.85 3.78 -26.10
N LYS A 438 -22.16 3.50 -26.23
CA LYS A 438 -23.21 4.16 -25.42
C LYS A 438 -23.16 3.73 -23.94
N ASP A 439 -22.08 3.07 -23.52
CA ASP A 439 -21.95 2.39 -22.25
C ASP A 439 -20.95 3.12 -21.35
N THR A 440 -21.32 3.29 -20.09
CA THR A 440 -20.62 4.16 -19.13
C THR A 440 -19.28 3.60 -18.62
N VAL A 441 -18.80 2.47 -19.16
CA VAL A 441 -17.73 1.65 -18.55
C VAL A 441 -16.34 1.82 -19.20
N HIS A 442 -16.21 2.59 -20.28
CA HIS A 442 -14.91 2.81 -20.95
C HIS A 442 -14.23 4.11 -20.52
N VAL A 443 -13.99 4.26 -19.21
CA VAL A 443 -13.31 5.41 -18.65
C VAL A 443 -12.03 4.98 -17.97
N ALA A 444 -10.92 5.64 -18.30
CA ALA A 444 -9.68 5.55 -17.54
C ALA A 444 -9.26 6.94 -17.07
N SER A 445 -8.49 7.01 -16.00
CA SER A 445 -7.94 8.26 -15.49
C SER A 445 -6.52 8.04 -15.02
N ALA A 446 -5.70 9.07 -15.19
CA ALA A 446 -4.36 9.09 -14.62
C ALA A 446 -4.02 10.48 -14.10
N THR A 447 -3.01 10.50 -13.24
CA THR A 447 -2.55 11.70 -12.57
C THR A 447 -1.07 11.88 -12.78
N ALA A 448 -0.64 13.14 -12.90
CA ALA A 448 0.77 13.52 -12.83
C ALA A 448 0.95 14.68 -11.84
N ALA A 449 2.16 14.79 -11.30
CA ALA A 449 2.52 15.90 -10.42
C ALA A 449 3.05 17.07 -11.24
N VAL A 450 2.72 18.29 -10.82
CA VAL A 450 3.43 19.50 -11.26
C VAL A 450 3.77 20.30 -10.02
N ARG A 451 5.03 20.71 -9.87
CA ARG A 451 5.49 21.58 -8.79
C ARG A 451 5.67 22.97 -9.33
N ILE A 452 5.16 23.96 -8.61
CA ILE A 452 5.44 25.37 -8.87
C ILE A 452 6.44 25.85 -7.84
N ASP A 453 7.50 26.47 -8.32
CA ASP A 453 8.51 27.08 -7.47
C ASP A 453 9.00 28.39 -8.08
N THR A 454 8.51 29.52 -7.57
CA THR A 454 8.92 30.87 -7.96
C THR A 454 9.69 31.58 -6.85
N THR A 455 9.87 30.92 -5.71
CA THR A 455 10.53 31.47 -4.53
C THR A 455 12.04 31.44 -4.75
N LEU A 456 12.69 32.54 -4.39
CA LEU A 456 14.15 32.58 -4.37
C LEU A 456 14.64 32.06 -3.00
N PRO A 457 15.74 31.31 -2.94
CA PRO A 457 16.30 30.86 -1.67
C PRO A 457 16.82 32.04 -0.82
N GLU A 458 16.84 31.86 0.49
CA GLU A 458 17.46 32.81 1.41
C GLU A 458 19.00 32.75 1.33
N PRO A 459 19.73 33.84 1.67
CA PRO A 459 21.19 33.78 1.78
C PRO A 459 21.63 32.76 2.85
N PRO A 460 22.77 32.07 2.66
CA PRO A 460 23.38 31.27 3.72
C PRO A 460 23.76 32.16 4.92
N SER A 461 23.56 31.65 6.13
CA SER A 461 23.87 32.37 7.36
C SER A 461 25.22 31.92 7.96
N ASN A 462 25.78 32.73 8.86
CA ASN A 462 27.02 32.43 9.58
C ASN A 462 28.19 32.03 8.66
N LEU A 463 28.34 32.71 7.51
CA LEU A 463 29.51 32.54 6.67
C LEU A 463 30.77 32.94 7.47
N ALA A 464 31.68 31.99 7.60
CA ALA A 464 32.94 32.15 8.30
C ALA A 464 34.09 31.76 7.37
N ALA A 465 35.23 32.44 7.55
CA ALA A 465 36.46 32.17 6.85
C ALA A 465 37.57 31.91 7.86
N VAL A 466 38.26 30.78 7.75
CA VAL A 466 39.39 30.43 8.61
C VAL A 466 40.60 30.06 7.77
N LEU A 467 41.79 30.43 8.26
CA LEU A 467 43.04 29.99 7.65
C LEU A 467 43.21 28.48 7.88
N SER A 468 43.46 27.75 6.80
CA SER A 468 43.79 26.33 6.83
C SER A 468 45.16 26.12 6.19
N THR A 469 46.07 25.47 6.90
CA THR A 469 47.41 25.14 6.42
C THR A 469 47.57 23.64 6.30
N SER A 470 47.82 23.14 5.09
CA SER A 470 48.08 21.72 4.84
C SER A 470 49.33 21.57 3.98
N LYS A 471 50.27 20.72 4.42
CA LYS A 471 51.54 20.45 3.72
C LYS A 471 52.30 21.72 3.29
N GLY A 472 52.30 22.75 4.12
CA GLY A 472 52.98 24.02 3.85
C GLY A 472 52.29 24.94 2.84
N LYS A 473 51.06 24.63 2.40
CA LYS A 473 50.24 25.51 1.57
C LYS A 473 49.12 26.13 2.42
N ALA A 474 49.00 27.45 2.38
CA ALA A 474 47.91 28.18 3.01
C ALA A 474 46.68 28.19 2.07
N ALA A 475 45.50 28.00 2.64
CA ALA A 475 44.21 28.15 1.99
C ALA A 475 43.23 28.82 2.96
N VAL A 476 42.19 29.46 2.44
CA VAL A 476 41.05 29.91 3.23
C VAL A 476 39.97 28.84 3.13
N MET A 477 39.54 28.34 4.29
CA MET A 477 38.42 27.42 4.39
C MET A 477 37.17 28.23 4.76
N LEU A 478 36.20 28.25 3.86
CA LEU A 478 34.90 28.85 4.09
C LEU A 478 33.92 27.81 4.64
N THR A 479 33.10 28.18 5.61
CA THR A 479 31.99 27.37 6.13
C THR A 479 30.78 28.24 6.38
N TRP A 480 29.58 27.72 6.19
CA TRP A 480 28.33 28.44 6.46
C TRP A 480 27.25 27.48 6.96
N ASN A 481 26.17 28.04 7.51
CA ASN A 481 24.97 27.28 7.84
C ASN A 481 24.11 27.07 6.58
N PRO A 482 23.33 25.97 6.51
CA PRO A 482 22.41 25.74 5.41
C PRO A 482 21.47 26.93 5.19
N ALA A 483 21.27 27.30 3.93
CA ALA A 483 20.18 28.18 3.53
C ALA A 483 18.86 27.40 3.42
N SER A 484 17.74 28.11 3.48
CA SER A 484 16.41 27.55 3.25
C SER A 484 15.75 28.18 2.02
N ASP A 485 14.82 27.44 1.42
CA ASP A 485 14.05 27.84 0.24
C ASP A 485 12.54 27.83 0.54
N GLY A 486 12.16 28.38 1.70
CA GLY A 486 10.80 28.36 2.19
C GLY A 486 10.24 26.93 2.43
N ALA A 487 8.95 26.86 2.79
CA ALA A 487 8.27 25.58 3.01
C ALA A 487 7.72 24.96 1.71
N GLN A 488 7.64 25.74 0.63
CA GLN A 488 7.01 25.35 -0.63
C GLN A 488 7.97 25.41 -1.84
N GLY A 489 9.20 25.90 -1.66
CA GLY A 489 10.21 25.90 -2.70
C GLY A 489 10.80 24.50 -2.94
N SER A 490 11.66 24.39 -3.94
CA SER A 490 12.28 23.14 -4.37
C SER A 490 13.49 22.74 -3.53
N GLY A 491 14.00 23.64 -2.69
CA GLY A 491 15.10 23.38 -1.76
C GLY A 491 16.47 23.74 -2.35
N VAL A 492 17.40 24.13 -1.48
CA VAL A 492 18.77 24.52 -1.85
C VAL A 492 19.61 23.30 -2.22
N VAL A 493 20.20 23.29 -3.42
CA VAL A 493 21.02 22.19 -3.95
C VAL A 493 22.50 22.56 -4.11
N SER A 494 22.83 23.85 -4.18
CA SER A 494 24.22 24.29 -4.28
C SER A 494 24.44 25.73 -3.82
N TYR A 495 25.71 26.14 -3.75
CA TYR A 495 26.14 27.48 -3.36
C TYR A 495 27.16 28.04 -4.35
N LEU A 496 26.97 29.26 -4.84
CA LEU A 496 27.95 29.97 -5.67
C LEU A 496 28.87 30.81 -4.78
N VAL A 497 30.18 30.64 -4.96
CA VAL A 497 31.20 31.27 -4.12
C VAL A 497 31.98 32.30 -4.91
N TYR A 498 32.10 33.50 -4.36
CA TYR A 498 32.83 34.64 -4.94
C TYR A 498 33.85 35.19 -3.96
N ARG A 499 34.91 35.79 -4.49
CA ARG A 499 35.90 36.57 -3.74
C ARG A 499 36.17 37.89 -4.47
N ASN A 500 36.04 39.01 -3.77
CA ASN A 500 36.23 40.36 -4.31
C ASN A 500 35.44 40.57 -5.62
N GLY A 501 34.21 40.06 -5.66
CA GLY A 501 33.33 40.10 -6.84
C GLY A 501 33.67 39.11 -7.97
N THR A 502 34.72 38.30 -7.85
CA THR A 502 35.11 37.28 -8.85
C THR A 502 34.58 35.91 -8.46
N ALA A 503 33.92 35.20 -9.38
CA ALA A 503 33.43 33.84 -9.16
C ALA A 503 34.61 32.86 -8.97
N LEU A 504 34.57 32.09 -7.89
CA LEU A 504 35.53 31.02 -7.61
C LEU A 504 35.01 29.65 -8.05
N GLY A 505 33.69 29.43 -7.96
CA GLY A 505 33.03 28.18 -8.34
C GLY A 505 31.72 27.95 -7.60
N SER A 506 31.25 26.71 -7.62
CA SER A 506 30.06 26.24 -6.89
C SER A 506 30.40 25.11 -5.91
N SER A 507 29.67 24.99 -4.81
CA SER A 507 29.77 23.88 -3.85
C SER A 507 28.39 23.31 -3.53
N PRO A 508 28.17 21.98 -3.59
CA PRO A 508 26.99 21.36 -3.01
C PRO A 508 27.10 21.22 -1.48
N ASP A 509 28.32 21.33 -0.95
CA ASP A 509 28.61 21.21 0.47
C ASP A 509 28.52 22.57 1.18
N LEU A 510 28.43 22.55 2.51
CA LEU A 510 28.40 23.74 3.37
C LEU A 510 29.79 24.36 3.62
N ASN A 511 30.73 24.09 2.72
CA ASN A 511 32.10 24.56 2.79
C ASN A 511 32.73 24.73 1.40
N PHE A 512 33.77 25.57 1.31
CA PHE A 512 34.54 25.78 0.07
C PHE A 512 35.97 26.22 0.37
N GLN A 513 36.95 25.57 -0.26
CA GLN A 513 38.37 25.86 -0.06
C GLN A 513 38.92 26.77 -1.16
N ASP A 514 39.45 27.93 -0.77
CA ASP A 514 40.12 28.87 -1.65
C ASP A 514 41.64 28.85 -1.44
N THR A 515 42.37 28.39 -2.45
CA THR A 515 43.85 28.33 -2.44
C THR A 515 44.50 29.54 -3.10
N GLY A 516 43.74 30.42 -3.74
CA GLY A 516 44.23 31.55 -4.52
C GLY A 516 44.08 32.91 -3.82
N PHE A 517 43.81 32.92 -2.52
CA PHE A 517 43.51 34.14 -1.75
C PHE A 517 44.72 35.06 -1.63
N SER A 518 44.48 36.36 -1.53
CA SER A 518 45.57 37.32 -1.33
C SER A 518 45.99 37.36 0.13
N GLN A 519 47.29 37.23 0.38
CA GLN A 519 47.86 37.32 1.73
C GLN A 519 48.16 38.75 2.17
N THR A 520 48.03 39.74 1.27
CA THR A 520 48.47 41.14 1.51
C THR A 520 47.32 42.13 1.60
N ILE A 521 46.11 41.73 1.21
CA ILE A 521 44.89 42.55 1.28
C ILE A 521 43.76 41.74 1.89
N ALA A 522 42.73 42.44 2.38
CA ALA A 522 41.48 41.80 2.78
C ALA A 522 40.81 41.10 1.59
N ASN A 523 40.23 39.93 1.85
CA ASN A 523 39.47 39.15 0.89
C ASN A 523 38.01 39.18 1.34
N ASP A 524 37.13 39.80 0.55
CA ASP A 524 35.69 39.80 0.78
C ASP A 524 35.07 38.59 0.08
N TYR A 525 34.56 37.65 0.86
CA TYR A 525 33.92 36.44 0.37
C TYR A 525 32.41 36.59 0.38
N GLN A 526 31.77 36.14 -0.70
CA GLN A 526 30.32 36.16 -0.87
C GLN A 526 29.85 34.76 -1.28
N VAL A 527 28.82 34.26 -0.62
CA VAL A 527 28.22 32.96 -0.93
C VAL A 527 26.73 33.14 -1.18
N TYR A 528 26.26 32.75 -2.36
CA TYR A 528 24.85 32.75 -2.75
C TYR A 528 24.30 31.32 -2.71
N ALA A 529 23.08 31.14 -2.23
CA ALA A 529 22.38 29.86 -2.31
C ALA A 529 21.71 29.68 -3.68
N VAL A 530 21.63 28.44 -4.16
CA VAL A 530 20.95 28.07 -5.40
C VAL A 530 20.00 26.91 -5.15
N ASP A 531 18.74 27.06 -5.54
CA ASP A 531 17.71 26.02 -5.40
C ASP A 531 17.73 24.99 -6.54
N ALA A 532 16.84 23.99 -6.47
CA ALA A 532 16.79 22.91 -7.46
C ALA A 532 16.26 23.35 -8.84
N VAL A 533 15.57 24.49 -8.92
CA VAL A 533 15.09 25.08 -10.18
C VAL A 533 16.05 26.14 -10.76
N GLY A 534 17.14 26.43 -10.06
CA GLY A 534 18.22 27.31 -10.48
C GLY A 534 18.04 28.77 -10.06
N HIS A 535 17.09 29.09 -9.17
CA HIS A 535 17.05 30.42 -8.58
C HIS A 535 18.23 30.65 -7.66
N VAL A 536 18.72 31.89 -7.65
CA VAL A 536 19.83 32.33 -6.83
C VAL A 536 19.31 33.28 -5.75
N SER A 537 19.85 33.15 -4.54
CA SER A 537 19.49 34.03 -3.43
C SER A 537 19.70 35.50 -3.80
N LYS A 538 18.76 36.36 -3.41
CA LYS A 538 18.80 37.79 -3.79
C LYS A 538 20.04 38.51 -3.24
N THR A 539 20.52 38.08 -2.09
CA THR A 539 21.73 38.57 -1.43
C THR A 539 22.66 37.40 -1.10
N PRO A 540 23.97 37.63 -0.95
CA PRO A 540 24.89 36.63 -0.43
C PRO A 540 24.98 36.66 1.10
N GLY A 541 25.44 35.57 1.70
CA GLY A 541 26.16 35.63 2.96
C GLY A 541 27.56 36.20 2.71
N THR A 542 28.06 37.07 3.59
CA THR A 542 29.36 37.75 3.39
C THR A 542 30.29 37.57 4.59
N VAL A 543 31.59 37.51 4.32
CA VAL A 543 32.64 37.55 5.35
C VAL A 543 33.91 38.15 4.79
N GLU A 544 34.55 39.03 5.57
CA GLU A 544 35.86 39.57 5.25
C GLU A 544 36.95 38.79 5.98
N PHE A 545 37.99 38.38 5.23
CA PHE A 545 39.15 37.68 5.78
C PHE A 545 40.44 38.43 5.48
N THR A 546 41.20 38.77 6.53
CA THR A 546 42.53 39.37 6.42
C THR A 546 43.59 38.44 6.99
N TYR A 547 44.61 38.15 6.18
CA TYR A 547 45.75 37.35 6.63
C TYR A 547 46.76 38.23 7.38
N SER A 548 46.81 38.10 8.70
CA SER A 548 47.87 38.68 9.52
C SER A 548 49.01 37.67 9.63
N GLY A 549 49.94 37.69 8.67
CA GLY A 549 51.13 36.82 8.70
C GLY A 549 51.84 36.94 10.05
N GLY A 550 52.03 35.80 10.73
CA GLY A 550 52.87 35.74 11.92
C GLY A 550 54.31 36.02 11.53
N ASN A 551 54.79 37.22 11.79
CA ASN A 551 56.18 37.59 11.59
C ASN A 551 57.01 37.02 12.76
N ASP A 552 57.46 35.77 12.66
CA ASP A 552 58.54 35.29 13.53
C ASP A 552 59.86 35.92 13.04
N THR A 553 60.15 37.08 13.60
CA THR A 553 61.43 37.78 13.40
C THR A 553 62.35 37.43 14.57
N SER A 554 63.10 36.32 14.44
CA SER A 554 64.31 36.14 15.24
C SER A 554 65.44 37.03 14.69
N THR A 555 65.43 38.31 15.02
CA THR A 555 66.62 39.17 14.87
C THR A 555 67.56 38.94 16.06
N GLY A 556 68.44 37.95 15.94
CA GLY A 556 69.62 37.80 16.81
C GLY A 556 70.83 38.51 16.20
N GLY A 557 71.04 39.77 16.57
CA GLY A 557 72.25 40.54 16.24
C GLY A 557 73.51 39.92 16.83
N LYS A 558 74.62 40.00 16.06
CA LYS A 558 75.96 39.53 16.43
C LYS A 558 76.51 40.17 17.71
N GLY A 559 77.17 39.37 18.54
CA GLY A 559 78.11 39.80 19.58
C GLY A 559 79.11 38.69 19.90
N ASN A 560 80.39 38.94 19.62
CA ASN A 560 81.51 38.01 19.73
C ASN A 560 82.04 37.91 21.18
N GLY A 561 82.28 36.68 21.66
CA GLY A 561 83.27 36.24 22.67
C GLY A 561 83.32 36.88 24.06
N ASN A 562 83.17 36.08 25.13
CA ASN A 562 84.28 35.60 26.00
C ASN A 562 83.75 34.78 27.20
N GLY A 563 84.54 33.83 27.69
CA GLY A 563 84.62 33.58 29.15
C GLY A 563 83.92 32.35 29.75
N ARG A 564 84.72 31.28 29.90
CA ARG A 564 84.76 30.26 30.98
C ARG A 564 83.93 30.52 32.26
N GLY A 565 83.39 29.40 32.80
CA GLY A 565 83.22 29.15 34.25
C GLY A 565 81.94 28.37 34.56
N LYS A 566 81.98 27.06 34.84
CA LYS A 566 81.92 26.47 36.21
C LYS A 566 80.82 27.15 37.05
N LYS A 567 79.77 26.49 37.52
CA LYS A 567 79.60 25.13 38.08
C LYS A 567 78.16 24.68 37.89
#